data_AF-A0A0S9KP93-F1
#
_entry.id   AF-A0A0S9KP93-F1
#
_cell.length_a   1.000
_cell.length_b   1.000
_cell.length_c   1.000
_cell.angle_alpha   90.00
_cell.angle_beta   90.00
_cell.angle_gamma   90.00
#
_symmetry.space_group_name_H-M   'P 1'
#
loop_
_entity.id
_entity.type
_entity.pdbx_description
1 polymer ?
#
loop_
_entity_poly.entity_id
_entity_poly.type
_entity_poly.pdbx_seq_one_letter_code
_entity_poly.pdbx_strand_id
1 'polypeptide(L)' 'MSAQEKRGPVATERLQQLHAAGRIAGDTLVWRQEPSPMAAAWQPLHVVLARRLQPPLLRSGAEARPVDRQPS' A
#
# COMPACT_ATOMS: atom_id res chain seq x y z
N MET A 1 -25.55 0.09 16.31
CA MET A 1 -24.19 0.12 15.74
C MET A 1 -24.34 0.21 14.23
N SER A 2 -24.06 1.37 13.64
CA SER A 2 -24.30 1.63 12.22
C SER A 2 -23.29 0.85 11.38
N ALA A 3 -23.75 -0.06 10.53
CA ALA A 3 -22.89 -0.74 9.57
C ALA A 3 -22.21 0.34 8.71
N GLN A 4 -20.87 0.37 8.69
CA GLN A 4 -20.15 1.24 7.78
C GLN A 4 -20.52 0.84 6.36
N GLU A 5 -21.16 1.76 5.65
CA GLU A 5 -21.68 1.53 4.30
C GLU A 5 -20.51 1.39 3.33
N LYS A 6 -20.37 0.19 2.74
CA LYS A 6 -19.37 -0.08 1.71
C LYS A 6 -19.73 0.74 0.46
N ARG A 7 -18.77 1.54 -0.04
CA ARG A 7 -18.93 2.33 -1.27
C ARG A 7 -17.94 1.87 -2.33
N GLY A 8 -18.41 1.72 -3.57
CA GLY A 8 -17.60 1.28 -4.71
C GLY A 8 -18.35 0.32 -5.64
N PRO A 9 -17.71 -0.21 -6.69
CA PRO A 9 -16.27 -0.15 -6.98
C PRO A 9 -15.78 1.21 -7.51
N VAL A 10 -14.51 1.52 -7.26
CA VAL A 10 -13.83 2.74 -7.73
C VAL A 10 -12.44 2.38 -8.24
N ALA A 11 -12.03 2.95 -9.38
CA ALA A 11 -10.68 2.76 -9.91
C ALA A 11 -9.61 3.39 -8.99
N THR A 12 -8.42 2.77 -8.93
CA THR A 12 -7.29 3.24 -8.11
C THR A 12 -6.89 4.67 -8.45
N GLU A 13 -6.89 5.04 -9.74
CA GLU A 13 -6.58 6.39 -10.23
C GLU A 13 -7.56 7.42 -9.65
N ARG A 14 -8.84 7.05 -9.55
CA ARG A 14 -9.85 7.93 -8.98
C ARG A 14 -9.68 8.08 -7.47
N LEU A 15 -9.31 7.00 -6.75
CA LEU A 15 -8.97 7.09 -5.33
C LEU A 15 -7.75 8.00 -5.09
N GLN A 16 -6.72 7.90 -5.95
CA GLN A 16 -5.56 8.77 -5.89
C GLN A 16 -5.92 10.25 -6.13
N GLN A 17 -6.75 10.54 -7.14
CA GLN A 17 -7.24 11.89 -7.40
C GLN A 17 -8.04 12.46 -6.21
N LEU A 18 -8.93 11.66 -5.63
CA LEU A 18 -9.74 12.08 -4.49
C LEU A 18 -8.89 12.32 -3.24
N HIS A 19 -7.87 11.49 -3.02
CA HIS A 19 -6.91 11.70 -1.95
C HIS A 19 -6.08 12.97 -2.15
N ALA A 20 -5.52 13.16 -3.35
CA ALA A 20 -4.73 14.35 -3.70
C ALA A 20 -5.57 15.65 -3.59
N ALA A 21 -6.87 15.57 -3.88
CA ALA A 21 -7.81 16.68 -3.72
C ALA A 21 -8.31 16.89 -2.27
N GLY A 22 -7.81 16.11 -1.29
CA GLY A 22 -8.24 16.20 0.11
C GLY A 22 -9.69 15.75 0.37
N ARG A 23 -10.32 15.06 -0.58
CA ARG A 23 -11.71 14.59 -0.49
C ARG A 23 -11.84 13.29 0.29
N ILE A 24 -10.75 12.53 0.38
CA ILE A 24 -10.67 11.28 1.13
C ILE A 24 -9.37 11.30 1.94
N ALA A 25 -9.47 11.03 3.24
CA ALA A 25 -8.32 10.99 4.13
C ALA A 25 -7.47 9.75 3.86
N GLY A 26 -6.15 9.84 4.07
CA GLY A 26 -5.22 8.74 3.78
C GLY A 26 -5.44 7.50 4.65
N ASP A 27 -6.05 7.64 5.82
CA ASP A 27 -6.44 6.59 6.76
C ASP A 27 -7.77 5.90 6.38
N THR A 28 -8.47 6.39 5.36
CA THR A 28 -9.69 5.76 4.85
C THR A 28 -9.40 4.32 4.45
N LEU A 29 -10.18 3.40 5.01
CA LEU A 29 -10.05 1.98 4.70
C LEU A 29 -10.60 1.70 3.30
N VAL A 30 -9.79 1.03 2.49
CA VAL A 30 -10.13 0.54 1.16
C VAL A 30 -9.85 -0.96 1.08
N TRP A 31 -10.56 -1.67 0.21
CA TRP A 31 -10.29 -3.08 -0.06
C TRP A 31 -10.26 -3.28 -1.56
N ARG A 32 -9.50 -4.28 -2.01
CA ARG A 32 -9.47 -4.63 -3.42
C ARG A 32 -10.61 -5.61 -3.70
N GLN A 33 -11.40 -5.33 -4.74
CA GLN A 33 -12.40 -6.27 -5.22
C GLN A 33 -11.71 -7.32 -6.09
N GLU A 34 -11.29 -8.43 -5.46
CA GLU A 34 -10.69 -9.58 -6.13
C GLU A 34 -11.32 -10.90 -5.66
N PRO A 35 -11.27 -11.97 -6.48
CA PRO A 35 -11.78 -13.29 -6.09
C PRO A 35 -10.95 -13.94 -4.99
N SER A 36 -9.69 -13.53 -4.82
CA SER A 36 -8.78 -14.10 -3.83
C SER A 36 -9.07 -13.54 -2.42
N PRO A 37 -9.29 -14.39 -1.40
CA PRO A 37 -9.54 -13.95 -0.04
C PRO A 37 -8.34 -13.19 0.56
N MET A 38 -7.11 -13.43 0.08
CA MET A 38 -5.93 -12.66 0.52
C MET A 38 -5.91 -11.21 0.01
N ALA A 39 -6.62 -10.92 -1.09
CA ALA A 39 -6.71 -9.57 -1.66
C ALA A 39 -7.89 -8.76 -1.09
N ALA A 40 -8.78 -9.39 -0.32
CA ALA A 40 -9.99 -8.80 0.22
C ALA A 40 -9.80 -8.11 1.60
N ALA A 41 -8.57 -7.99 2.10
CA ALA A 41 -8.30 -7.30 3.35
C ALA A 41 -8.48 -5.78 3.22
N TRP A 42 -9.09 -5.17 4.23
CA TRP A 42 -9.16 -3.72 4.35
C TRP A 42 -7.80 -3.15 4.71
N GLN A 43 -7.40 -2.09 4.01
CA GLN A 43 -6.12 -1.41 4.19
C GLN A 43 -6.31 0.10 4.11
N PRO A 44 -5.52 0.90 4.84
CA PRO A 44 -5.54 2.36 4.66
C PRO A 44 -5.13 2.76 3.24
N LEU A 45 -5.81 3.76 2.67
CA LEU A 45 -5.55 4.24 1.31
C LEU A 45 -4.09 4.63 1.08
N HIS A 46 -3.43 5.28 2.04
CA HIS A 46 -2.01 5.66 1.92
C HIS A 46 -1.08 4.44 1.78
N VAL A 47 -1.40 3.31 2.42
CA VAL A 47 -0.61 2.06 2.30
C VAL A 47 -0.76 1.49 0.89
N VAL A 48 -1.97 1.48 0.34
CA VAL A 48 -2.25 0.99 -1.01
C VAL A 48 -1.55 1.85 -2.06
N LEU A 49 -1.60 3.18 -1.92
CA LEU A 49 -0.92 4.10 -2.83
C LEU A 49 0.61 3.98 -2.72
N ALA A 50 1.16 3.88 -1.51
CA ALA A 50 2.60 3.72 -1.30
C ALA A 50 3.15 2.43 -1.92
N ARG A 51 2.44 1.30 -1.77
CA ARG A 51 2.83 0.02 -2.39
C ARG A 51 2.88 0.08 -3.91
N ARG A 52 2.05 0.92 -4.54
CA ARG A 52 2.05 1.10 -6.00
C ARG A 52 3.26 1.90 -6.49
N LEU A 53 3.75 2.84 -5.68
CA LEU A 53 4.90 3.68 -6.01
C LEU A 53 6.24 2.97 -5.76
N GLN A 54 6.24 1.85 -5.05
CA GLN A 54 7.44 1.04 -4.87
C GLN A 54 7.67 0.15 -6.10
N PRO A 55 8.76 0.34 -6.86
CA PRO A 55 9.20 -0.69 -7.81
C PRO A 55 9.56 -1.96 -7.04
N PRO A 56 9.45 -3.16 -7.64
CA PRO A 56 9.89 -4.41 -7.03
C PRO A 56 11.42 -4.45 -7.00
N LEU A 57 12.04 -3.60 -6.19
CA LEU A 57 13.48 -3.58 -5.96
C LEU A 57 13.69 -3.65 -4.45
N LEU A 58 14.49 -4.63 -4.04
CA LEU A 58 14.99 -4.89 -2.67
C LEU A 58 14.12 -5.79 -1.77
N ARG A 59 13.85 -7.01 -2.24
CA ARG A 59 13.87 -8.20 -1.37
C ARG A 59 14.74 -9.29 -1.98
N SER A 60 16.02 -8.98 -2.19
CA SER A 60 17.01 -10.02 -2.42
C SER A 60 18.38 -9.49 -1.99
N GLY A 61 18.94 -10.10 -0.95
CA GLY A 61 20.37 -9.97 -0.64
C GLY A 61 20.78 -8.87 0.36
N ALA A 62 20.04 -8.64 1.44
CA ALA A 62 20.70 -8.21 2.67
C ALA A 62 21.27 -9.46 3.35
N GLU A 63 22.31 -10.05 2.75
CA GLU A 63 23.13 -11.06 3.42
C GLU A 63 24.49 -10.42 3.72
N ALA A 64 24.82 -10.45 5.00
CA ALA A 64 25.87 -9.71 5.65
C ALA A 64 27.27 -10.11 5.18
N ARG A 65 28.20 -9.14 5.13
CA ARG A 65 29.53 -9.26 5.74
C ARG A 65 30.13 -7.88 6.07
N PRO A 66 30.44 -7.57 7.33
CA PRO A 66 31.51 -6.64 7.64
C PRO A 66 32.82 -7.43 7.53
N VAL A 67 33.75 -7.00 6.68
CA VAL A 67 35.15 -7.40 6.86
C VAL A 67 35.97 -6.13 6.94
N ASP A 68 36.36 -5.80 8.18
CA ASP A 68 37.43 -4.89 8.47
C ASP A 68 38.67 -5.27 7.64
N ARG A 69 39.14 -4.36 6.80
CA ARG A 69 40.52 -4.39 6.33
C ARG A 69 41.23 -3.15 6.88
N GLN A 70 41.88 -3.37 8.02
CA GLN A 70 42.91 -2.50 8.55
C GLN A 70 44.17 -2.60 7.66
N PRO A 71 44.88 -1.49 7.39
CA PRO A 71 46.07 -1.51 6.54
C PRO A 71 47.30 -2.02 7.31
N SER A 72 48.26 -2.60 6.58
CA SER A 72 49.66 -2.75 6.99
C SER A 72 50.55 -2.23 5.87
#